data_AF-A0A5N6QV54-F1
#
_entry.id   AF-A0A5N6QV54-F1
#
_cell.length_a   1.000
_cell.length_b   1.000
_cell.length_c   1.000
_cell.angle_alpha   90.00
_cell.angle_beta   90.00
_cell.angle_gamma   90.00
#
_symmetry.space_group_name_H-M   'P 1'
#
loop_
_entity.id
_entity.type
_entity.pdbx_description
1 polymer ?
#
loop_
_entity_poly.entity_id
_entity_poly.type
_entity_poly.pdbx_seq_one_letter_code
_entity_poly.pdbx_strand_id
1 'polypeptide(L)'
;MSDAEQEQLIEKLEIFKIKGRDKRNRKILRVIGKSFSARNLSVDVVKKYLEERVYPKLGKRPFSVLYLHTGVQRCENFPGISALRSIYEGVPMSVKENLEAVYFVHPGLQSRLFLATFGRLLFSGGLYGKLRYVSRLDLLWEHVRRNEIEIPDFVHDHDEDLEYRPMMDYGLESDHPRVYGAPAVDSPSRSSEADMGGRVVDWSGLPKELLEVIGKSIDSGLDAIRSRSVCSSWRSSFPPFQARSPRFPLKFPDPRSALGSAPRSRSPVYLCESTLYLLQPVNPFPTSSSSSSSSCNKGWLIKVQESNSGKLRLLDPFPNHKYRLSPVTLNTLNLLNFRVVELRKAYVLRLHVATPPRSETEGSYAPSYRCNRSIHGVSKVVMFPISAWTDADEYAVFVIFNEGKLAFGKCGDEKWTLVGDRSCEYDDIIVYKGQFYVVDRWGTVFWIECSSLKLVPFSPPLCGLGNQKHLMESCGALYVVDRYIDRERRRVENNIRRRDFPKTVDFKVYKLDEEGGKWDLLKSLGDRAFVLGTDCCFSVSAQEFVGCKGNCIYFVDPRESHVFSLEDGSIADLVSMNHPFCEAPTWLSSVNL
;
A
#
# COMPACT_ATOMS: atom_id res chain seq x y z
N MET A 1 -2.44 -31.77 10.03
CA MET A 1 -2.49 -32.94 9.12
C MET A 1 -1.17 -33.66 9.25
N SER A 2 -1.19 -34.98 9.36
CA SER A 2 0.02 -35.80 9.26
C SER A 2 0.62 -35.73 7.85
N ASP A 3 1.89 -36.09 7.69
CA ASP A 3 2.56 -36.08 6.39
C ASP A 3 1.85 -36.97 5.36
N ALA A 4 1.35 -38.14 5.79
CA ALA A 4 0.61 -39.06 4.92
C ALA A 4 -0.72 -38.47 4.42
N GLU A 5 -1.45 -37.73 5.27
CA GLU A 5 -2.68 -37.04 4.87
C GLU A 5 -2.40 -35.92 3.87
N GLN A 6 -1.27 -35.23 4.01
CA GLN A 6 -0.83 -34.20 3.08
C GLN A 6 -0.42 -34.79 1.73
N GLU A 7 0.31 -35.90 1.71
CA GLU A 7 0.64 -36.63 0.47
C GLU A 7 -0.63 -37.10 -0.26
N GLN A 8 -1.62 -37.64 0.46
CA GLN A 8 -2.92 -38.01 -0.11
C GLN A 8 -3.67 -36.79 -0.68
N LEU A 9 -3.56 -35.63 -0.03
CA LEU A 9 -4.16 -34.39 -0.53
C LEU A 9 -3.52 -33.95 -1.85
N ILE A 10 -2.19 -34.05 -1.99
CA ILE A 10 -1.47 -33.73 -3.23
C ILE A 10 -1.95 -34.63 -4.39
N GLU A 11 -2.13 -35.92 -4.13
CA GLU A 11 -2.62 -36.89 -5.12
C GLU A 11 -4.09 -36.63 -5.48
N LYS A 12 -4.96 -36.47 -4.48
CA LYS A 12 -6.39 -36.24 -4.68
C LYS A 12 -6.68 -34.97 -5.49
N LEU A 13 -5.88 -33.92 -5.28
CA LEU A 13 -6.02 -32.64 -5.98
C LEU A 13 -5.27 -32.59 -7.32
N GLU A 14 -4.60 -33.68 -7.71
CA GLU A 14 -3.78 -33.80 -8.92
C GLU A 14 -2.85 -32.59 -9.16
N ILE A 15 -2.22 -32.08 -8.09
CA ILE A 15 -1.42 -30.83 -8.15
C ILE A 15 -0.29 -30.99 -9.17
N PHE A 16 0.38 -32.13 -9.18
CA PHE A 16 1.46 -32.48 -10.10
C PHE A 16 1.04 -33.68 -10.95
N LYS A 17 0.97 -33.50 -12.27
CA LYS A 17 0.63 -34.59 -13.21
C LYS A 17 1.53 -34.54 -14.44
N ILE A 18 2.23 -35.62 -14.73
CA ILE A 18 3.03 -35.74 -15.96
C ILE A 18 2.09 -36.27 -17.05
N LYS A 19 1.65 -35.38 -17.94
CA LYS A 19 0.73 -35.74 -19.02
C LYS A 19 0.94 -34.83 -20.22
N GLY A 20 0.98 -35.46 -21.39
CA GLY A 20 1.17 -34.80 -22.68
C GLY A 20 2.60 -34.49 -23.05
N ARG A 21 2.76 -33.98 -24.28
CA ARG A 21 4.04 -33.64 -24.87
C ARG A 21 4.00 -32.30 -25.58
N ASP A 22 5.14 -31.61 -25.57
CA ASP A 22 5.29 -30.40 -26.36
C ASP A 22 5.53 -30.73 -27.85
N LYS A 23 5.57 -29.69 -28.70
CA LYS A 23 5.83 -29.86 -30.14
C LYS A 23 7.17 -30.53 -30.44
N ARG A 24 8.14 -30.43 -29.52
CA ARG A 24 9.46 -31.07 -29.59
C ARG A 24 9.49 -32.48 -28.98
N ASN A 25 8.32 -33.07 -28.70
CA ASN A 25 8.14 -34.41 -28.16
C ASN A 25 8.73 -34.62 -26.74
N ARG A 26 8.90 -33.54 -25.98
CA ARG A 26 9.34 -33.58 -24.57
C ARG A 26 8.14 -33.75 -23.66
N LYS A 27 8.31 -34.47 -22.54
CA LYS A 27 7.25 -34.66 -21.53
C LYS A 27 6.83 -33.32 -20.93
N ILE A 28 5.56 -33.20 -20.55
CA ILE A 28 5.05 -32.03 -19.84
C ILE A 28 4.64 -32.40 -18.41
N LEU A 29 5.17 -31.65 -17.44
CA LEU A 29 4.70 -31.66 -16.06
C LEU A 29 3.65 -30.54 -15.89
N ARG A 30 2.38 -30.92 -15.73
CA ARG A 30 1.28 -30.02 -15.41
C ARG A 30 1.28 -29.74 -13.91
N VAL A 31 1.21 -28.46 -13.56
CA VAL A 31 1.09 -27.97 -12.19
C VAL A 31 -0.15 -27.08 -12.07
N ILE A 32 -1.07 -27.40 -11.16
CA ILE A 32 -2.29 -26.62 -10.93
C ILE A 32 -2.09 -25.73 -9.70
N GLY A 33 -1.92 -24.42 -9.90
CA GLY A 33 -1.65 -23.49 -8.82
C GLY A 33 -2.82 -23.36 -7.83
N LYS A 34 -4.07 -23.27 -8.32
CA LYS A 34 -5.28 -23.13 -7.47
C LYS A 34 -5.48 -24.29 -6.50
N SER A 35 -4.99 -25.47 -6.85
CA SER A 35 -5.06 -26.68 -6.02
C SER A 35 -3.99 -26.72 -4.92
N PHE A 36 -2.99 -25.84 -4.98
CA PHE A 36 -1.94 -25.79 -3.98
C PHE A 36 -2.47 -25.08 -2.73
N SER A 37 -2.76 -25.82 -1.66
CA SER A 37 -3.23 -25.22 -0.40
C SER A 37 -2.04 -24.86 0.50
N ALA A 38 -1.68 -23.57 0.56
CA ALA A 38 -0.53 -23.11 1.32
C ALA A 38 -0.67 -23.28 2.84
N ARG A 39 -1.91 -23.40 3.35
CA ARG A 39 -2.20 -23.62 4.78
C ARG A 39 -2.04 -25.07 5.20
N ASN A 40 -2.25 -26.01 4.29
CA ASN A 40 -2.36 -27.43 4.60
C ASN A 40 -1.14 -28.24 4.14
N LEU A 41 -0.36 -27.72 3.18
CA LEU A 41 0.81 -28.40 2.62
C LEU A 41 2.10 -27.80 3.17
N SER A 42 2.90 -28.62 3.85
CA SER A 42 4.23 -28.24 4.31
C SER A 42 5.24 -28.28 3.15
N VAL A 43 6.27 -27.44 3.24
CA VAL A 43 7.36 -27.38 2.25
C VAL A 43 8.09 -28.73 2.15
N ASP A 44 8.31 -29.37 3.28
CA ASP A 44 9.09 -30.62 3.36
C ASP A 44 8.32 -31.80 2.74
N VAL A 45 7.00 -31.89 2.97
CA VAL A 45 6.16 -32.90 2.33
C VAL A 45 6.12 -32.72 0.81
N VAL A 46 6.01 -31.48 0.33
CA VAL A 46 6.01 -31.20 -1.11
C VAL A 46 7.35 -31.59 -1.75
N LYS A 47 8.49 -31.26 -1.11
CA LYS A 47 9.81 -31.66 -1.60
C LYS A 47 9.96 -33.18 -1.67
N LYS A 48 9.63 -33.87 -0.57
CA LYS A 48 9.68 -35.33 -0.49
C LYS A 48 8.80 -35.98 -1.55
N TYR A 49 7.58 -35.49 -1.74
CA TYR A 49 6.68 -35.99 -2.79
C TYR A 49 7.27 -35.80 -4.19
N LEU A 50 7.84 -34.64 -4.49
CA LEU A 50 8.47 -34.38 -5.79
C LEU A 50 9.67 -35.31 -6.04
N GLU A 51 10.50 -35.53 -5.02
CA GLU A 51 11.67 -36.42 -5.09
C GLU A 51 11.30 -37.89 -5.28
N GLU A 52 10.30 -38.38 -4.55
CA GLU A 52 9.95 -39.81 -4.57
C GLU A 52 9.01 -40.16 -5.73
N ARG A 53 8.09 -39.25 -6.11
CA ARG A 53 6.97 -39.58 -7.02
C ARG A 53 7.04 -38.89 -8.38
N VAL A 54 7.69 -37.73 -8.50
CA VAL A 54 7.66 -36.91 -9.73
C VAL A 54 8.98 -37.00 -10.49
N TYR A 55 10.11 -36.63 -9.88
CA TYR A 55 11.41 -36.59 -10.56
C TYR A 55 11.84 -37.94 -11.18
N PRO A 56 11.63 -39.10 -10.53
CA PRO A 56 11.98 -40.40 -11.11
C PRO A 56 11.20 -40.69 -12.40
N LYS A 57 9.95 -40.22 -12.50
CA LYS A 57 9.09 -40.42 -13.67
C LYS A 57 9.42 -39.48 -14.84
N LEU A 58 10.00 -38.32 -14.57
CA LEU A 58 10.54 -37.43 -15.62
C LEU A 58 11.75 -38.08 -16.28
N GLY A 59 12.64 -38.67 -15.47
CA GLY A 59 13.88 -39.31 -15.91
C GLY A 59 14.94 -38.29 -16.33
N LYS A 60 16.07 -38.76 -16.88
CA LYS A 60 17.19 -37.91 -17.35
C LYS A 60 16.95 -37.29 -18.74
N ARG A 61 15.69 -37.06 -19.15
CA ARG A 61 15.34 -36.54 -20.47
C ARG A 61 14.82 -35.10 -20.35
N PRO A 62 15.01 -34.25 -21.38
CA PRO A 62 14.46 -32.91 -21.39
C PRO A 62 12.93 -32.89 -21.26
N PHE A 63 12.40 -31.96 -20.47
CA PHE A 63 10.97 -31.81 -20.22
C PHE A 63 10.58 -30.33 -20.09
N SER A 64 9.28 -30.05 -20.20
CA SER A 64 8.70 -28.72 -20.02
C SER A 64 7.71 -28.74 -18.86
N VAL A 65 7.50 -27.60 -18.20
CA VAL A 65 6.50 -27.43 -17.15
C VAL A 65 5.37 -26.56 -17.67
N LEU A 66 4.13 -26.98 -17.41
CA LEU A 66 2.93 -26.20 -17.66
C LEU A 66 2.32 -25.82 -16.31
N TYR A 67 2.49 -24.56 -15.91
CA TYR A 67 1.96 -24.03 -14.66
C TYR A 67 0.67 -23.25 -14.94
N LEU A 68 -0.46 -23.76 -14.44
CA LEU A 68 -1.77 -23.14 -14.57
C LEU A 68 -1.99 -22.22 -13.36
N HIS A 69 -1.97 -20.91 -13.59
CA HIS A 69 -2.16 -19.89 -12.55
C HIS A 69 -3.61 -19.41 -12.42
N THR A 70 -4.51 -19.89 -13.27
CA THR A 70 -5.93 -19.56 -13.25
C THR A 70 -6.54 -19.75 -11.86
N GLY A 71 -7.20 -18.72 -11.34
CA GLY A 71 -7.90 -18.77 -10.06
C GLY A 71 -7.00 -18.94 -8.83
N VAL A 72 -5.69 -18.70 -8.95
CA VAL A 72 -4.75 -18.68 -7.82
C VAL A 72 -5.00 -17.45 -6.96
N GLN A 73 -5.32 -17.65 -5.68
CA GLN A 73 -5.45 -16.59 -4.70
C GLN A 73 -4.22 -16.54 -3.80
N ARG A 74 -3.58 -15.37 -3.70
CA ARG A 74 -2.32 -15.22 -2.94
C ARG A 74 -2.48 -15.54 -1.45
N CYS A 75 -3.63 -15.24 -0.85
CA CYS A 75 -3.90 -15.52 0.57
C CYS A 75 -4.15 -17.01 0.88
N GLU A 76 -4.43 -17.83 -0.13
CA GLU A 76 -4.78 -19.26 0.04
C GLU A 76 -3.75 -20.20 -0.55
N ASN A 77 -3.16 -19.84 -1.70
CA ASN A 77 -2.35 -20.73 -2.51
C ASN A 77 -0.86 -20.40 -2.52
N PHE A 78 -0.45 -19.21 -2.07
CA PHE A 78 0.95 -18.81 -2.12
C PHE A 78 1.66 -19.15 -0.80
N PRO A 79 2.61 -20.11 -0.77
CA PRO A 79 3.29 -20.54 0.47
C PRO A 79 4.31 -19.53 1.00
N GLY A 80 4.48 -18.38 0.34
CA GLY A 80 5.49 -17.39 0.67
C GLY A 80 6.78 -17.56 -0.13
N ILE A 81 7.58 -16.49 -0.14
CA ILE A 81 8.80 -16.39 -0.95
C ILE A 81 9.86 -17.39 -0.49
N SER A 82 10.07 -17.50 0.83
CA SER A 82 11.05 -18.43 1.42
C SER A 82 10.70 -19.88 1.12
N ALA A 83 9.43 -20.28 1.26
CA ALA A 83 8.96 -21.61 0.92
C ALA A 83 9.18 -21.94 -0.56
N LEU A 84 8.85 -21.02 -1.45
CA LEU A 84 8.96 -21.22 -2.89
C LEU A 84 10.44 -21.33 -3.33
N ARG A 85 11.32 -20.49 -2.75
CA ARG A 85 12.78 -20.60 -2.89
C ARG A 85 13.29 -21.93 -2.37
N SER A 86 12.84 -22.36 -1.19
CA SER A 86 13.24 -23.60 -0.56
C SER A 86 12.87 -24.82 -1.41
N ILE A 87 11.65 -24.85 -1.98
CA ILE A 87 11.21 -25.89 -2.93
C ILE A 87 12.13 -25.90 -4.16
N TYR A 88 12.40 -24.71 -4.74
CA TYR A 88 13.26 -24.61 -5.91
C TYR A 88 14.70 -25.06 -5.65
N GLU A 89 15.30 -24.64 -4.53
CA GLU A 89 16.65 -25.03 -4.13
C GLU A 89 16.75 -26.55 -3.91
N GLY A 90 15.70 -27.17 -3.37
CA GLY A 90 15.60 -28.62 -3.21
C GLY A 90 15.48 -29.42 -4.50
N VAL A 91 15.16 -28.81 -5.64
CA VAL A 91 15.12 -29.54 -6.93
C VAL A 91 16.56 -29.93 -7.33
N PRO A 92 16.85 -31.23 -7.59
CA PRO A 92 18.17 -31.69 -7.97
C PRO A 92 18.69 -31.01 -9.26
N MET A 93 19.99 -30.74 -9.34
CA MET A 93 20.61 -30.09 -10.50
C MET A 93 20.34 -30.81 -11.82
N SER A 94 20.33 -32.15 -11.80
CA SER A 94 20.00 -32.98 -12.97
C SER A 94 18.59 -32.75 -13.50
N VAL A 95 17.63 -32.37 -12.65
CA VAL A 95 16.26 -32.02 -13.04
C VAL A 95 16.21 -30.60 -13.58
N LYS A 96 16.92 -29.65 -12.94
CA LYS A 96 17.00 -28.24 -13.38
C LYS A 96 17.61 -28.08 -14.78
N GLU A 97 18.65 -28.85 -15.09
CA GLU A 97 19.32 -28.83 -16.40
C GLU A 97 18.41 -29.36 -17.51
N ASN A 98 17.64 -30.42 -17.22
CA ASN A 98 16.71 -31.02 -18.17
C ASN A 98 15.39 -30.24 -18.35
N LEU A 99 15.12 -29.25 -17.50
CA LEU A 99 13.96 -28.38 -17.65
C LEU A 99 14.22 -27.37 -18.77
N GLU A 100 13.37 -27.33 -19.78
CA GLU A 100 13.59 -26.53 -20.98
C GLU A 100 12.75 -25.26 -21.04
N ALA A 101 11.49 -25.35 -20.62
CA ALA A 101 10.54 -24.25 -20.63
C ALA A 101 9.56 -24.38 -19.48
N VAL A 102 9.14 -23.24 -18.94
CA VAL A 102 8.02 -23.14 -17.98
C VAL A 102 6.95 -22.25 -18.61
N TYR A 103 5.88 -22.86 -19.10
CA TYR A 103 4.71 -22.16 -19.62
C TYR A 103 3.82 -21.76 -18.45
N PHE A 104 3.74 -20.47 -18.18
CA PHE A 104 2.95 -19.88 -17.12
C PHE A 104 1.65 -19.35 -17.72
N VAL A 105 0.57 -20.08 -17.51
CA VAL A 105 -0.75 -19.82 -18.13
C VAL A 105 -1.60 -18.94 -17.22
N HIS A 106 -2.24 -17.93 -17.82
CA HIS A 106 -3.04 -16.89 -17.18
C HIS A 106 -2.31 -16.14 -16.04
N PRO A 107 -1.09 -15.61 -16.29
CA PRO A 107 -0.40 -14.78 -15.32
C PRO A 107 -1.08 -13.42 -15.20
N GLY A 108 -1.74 -13.16 -14.08
CA GLY A 108 -2.26 -11.83 -13.76
C GLY A 108 -1.15 -10.82 -13.48
N LEU A 109 -1.46 -9.52 -13.53
CA LEU A 109 -0.50 -8.43 -13.33
C LEU A 109 0.36 -8.59 -12.06
N GLN A 110 -0.24 -8.99 -10.93
CA GLN A 110 0.47 -9.21 -9.68
C GLN A 110 1.52 -10.32 -9.78
N SER A 111 1.21 -11.42 -10.47
CA SER A 111 2.15 -12.54 -10.67
C SER A 111 3.29 -12.17 -11.62
N ARG A 112 3.01 -11.36 -12.65
CA ARG A 112 4.04 -10.82 -13.56
C ARG A 112 4.99 -9.89 -12.84
N LEU A 113 4.46 -8.95 -12.04
CA LEU A 113 5.27 -8.05 -11.21
C LEU A 113 6.09 -8.83 -10.18
N PHE A 114 5.49 -9.83 -9.53
CA PHE A 114 6.21 -10.71 -8.61
C PHE A 114 7.38 -11.42 -9.29
N LEU A 115 7.16 -12.03 -10.46
CA LEU A 115 8.21 -12.74 -11.19
C LEU A 115 9.25 -11.78 -11.79
N ALA A 116 8.86 -10.57 -12.20
CA ALA A 116 9.80 -9.54 -12.65
C ALA A 116 10.73 -9.08 -11.52
N THR A 117 10.18 -8.85 -10.33
CA THR A 117 10.93 -8.37 -9.15
C THR A 117 11.77 -9.46 -8.51
N PHE A 118 11.20 -10.66 -8.31
CA PHE A 118 11.83 -11.72 -7.52
C PHE A 118 12.33 -12.90 -8.36
N GLY A 119 11.84 -13.09 -9.59
CA GLY A 119 12.11 -14.30 -10.37
C GLY A 119 13.59 -14.50 -10.69
N ARG A 120 14.35 -13.43 -10.93
CA ARG A 120 15.81 -13.52 -11.13
C ARG A 120 16.57 -13.93 -9.85
N LEU A 121 16.03 -13.59 -8.69
CA LEU A 121 16.67 -13.82 -7.39
C LEU A 121 16.29 -15.17 -6.78
N LEU A 122 15.03 -15.58 -6.90
CA LEU A 122 14.52 -16.84 -6.36
C LEU A 122 14.89 -18.04 -7.20
N PHE A 123 15.02 -17.86 -8.52
CA PHE A 123 15.24 -18.96 -9.46
C PHE A 123 16.61 -18.91 -10.12
N SER A 124 17.66 -19.12 -9.32
CA SER A 124 19.06 -19.24 -9.75
C SER A 124 19.26 -20.41 -10.73
N GLY A 125 20.23 -20.36 -11.65
CA GLY A 125 20.44 -21.46 -12.61
C GLY A 125 19.57 -21.40 -13.88
N GLY A 126 19.10 -20.20 -14.25
CA GLY A 126 18.53 -19.92 -15.57
C GLY A 126 17.05 -20.27 -15.75
N LEU A 127 16.35 -20.75 -14.72
CA LEU A 127 14.91 -21.05 -14.80
C LEU A 127 14.09 -19.83 -15.21
N TYR A 128 14.41 -18.65 -14.68
CA TYR A 128 13.70 -17.41 -15.04
C TYR A 128 13.82 -17.09 -16.54
N GLY A 129 14.96 -17.39 -17.17
CA GLY A 129 15.13 -17.25 -18.62
C GLY A 129 14.34 -18.27 -19.46
N LYS A 130 13.88 -19.35 -18.83
CA LYS A 130 13.06 -20.41 -19.43
C LYS A 130 11.55 -20.17 -19.23
N LEU A 131 11.17 -19.14 -18.48
CA LEU A 131 9.78 -18.79 -18.21
C LEU A 131 9.12 -18.15 -19.45
N ARG A 132 7.93 -18.62 -19.81
CA ARG A 132 7.13 -18.13 -20.94
C ARG A 132 5.71 -17.82 -20.45
N TYR A 133 5.31 -16.57 -20.55
CA TYR A 133 3.96 -16.12 -20.18
C TYR A 133 2.98 -16.45 -21.30
N VAL A 134 1.85 -17.05 -20.93
CA VAL A 134 0.79 -17.45 -21.85
C VAL A 134 -0.52 -16.84 -21.34
N SER A 135 -0.94 -15.73 -21.94
CA SER A 135 -2.17 -15.01 -21.53
C SER A 135 -3.45 -15.72 -21.98
N ARG A 136 -3.40 -16.49 -23.07
CA ARG A 136 -4.55 -17.20 -23.65
C ARG A 136 -4.19 -18.63 -24.00
N LEU A 137 -5.14 -19.55 -23.88
CA LEU A 137 -4.95 -20.96 -24.23
C LEU A 137 -4.59 -21.18 -25.70
N ASP A 138 -5.06 -20.32 -26.61
CA ASP A 138 -4.71 -20.44 -28.03
C ASP A 138 -3.20 -20.29 -28.29
N LEU A 139 -2.54 -19.41 -27.54
CA LEU A 139 -1.08 -19.22 -27.59
C LEU A 139 -0.31 -20.41 -26.99
N LEU A 140 -0.96 -21.19 -26.12
CA LEU A 140 -0.38 -22.42 -25.58
C LEU A 140 -0.23 -23.48 -26.67
N TRP A 141 -1.19 -23.57 -27.58
CA TRP A 141 -1.25 -24.61 -28.62
C TRP A 141 -0.18 -24.46 -29.71
N GLU A 142 0.41 -23.27 -29.83
CA GLU A 142 1.62 -23.07 -30.65
C GLU A 142 2.81 -23.88 -30.13
N HIS A 143 2.87 -24.09 -28.81
CA HIS A 143 3.99 -24.71 -28.12
C HIS A 143 3.71 -26.15 -27.71
N VAL A 144 2.44 -26.51 -27.54
CA VAL A 144 2.00 -27.78 -26.94
C VAL A 144 0.96 -28.50 -27.80
N ARG A 145 0.93 -29.85 -27.75
CA ARG A 145 -0.02 -30.65 -28.52
C ARG A 145 -1.40 -30.68 -27.83
N ARG A 146 -2.39 -30.03 -28.45
CA ARG A 146 -3.76 -29.85 -27.93
C ARG A 146 -4.41 -31.14 -27.44
N ASN A 147 -4.30 -32.24 -28.18
CA ASN A 147 -4.99 -33.50 -27.85
C ASN A 147 -4.27 -34.36 -26.80
N GLU A 148 -3.10 -33.94 -26.31
CA GLU A 148 -2.31 -34.72 -25.35
C GLU A 148 -2.32 -34.12 -23.93
N ILE A 149 -2.89 -32.92 -23.72
CA ILE A 149 -2.98 -32.26 -22.41
C ILE A 149 -4.42 -32.13 -21.94
N GLU A 150 -4.63 -32.49 -20.67
CA GLU A 150 -5.87 -32.19 -19.95
C GLU A 150 -5.76 -30.81 -19.28
N ILE A 151 -6.45 -29.82 -19.84
CA ILE A 151 -6.70 -28.53 -19.22
C ILE A 151 -8.03 -28.64 -18.45
N PRO A 152 -8.07 -28.33 -17.14
CA PRO A 152 -9.32 -28.37 -16.36
C PRO A 152 -10.37 -27.38 -16.87
N ASP A 153 -11.65 -27.71 -16.71
CA ASP A 153 -12.79 -26.90 -17.20
C ASP A 153 -12.75 -25.45 -16.70
N PHE A 154 -12.43 -25.23 -15.41
CA PHE A 154 -12.32 -23.87 -14.86
C PHE A 154 -11.26 -22.98 -15.53
N VAL A 155 -10.31 -23.59 -16.26
CA VAL A 155 -9.31 -22.85 -17.04
C VAL A 155 -9.87 -22.48 -18.42
N HIS A 156 -10.72 -23.33 -19.00
CA HIS A 156 -11.47 -23.01 -20.21
C HIS A 156 -12.48 -21.90 -19.95
N ASP A 157 -13.27 -22.01 -18.87
CA ASP A 157 -14.23 -20.99 -18.46
C ASP A 157 -13.55 -19.61 -18.33
N HIS A 158 -12.37 -19.58 -17.69
CA HIS A 158 -11.60 -18.35 -17.54
C HIS A 158 -10.99 -17.84 -18.85
N ASP A 159 -10.57 -18.72 -19.76
CA ASP A 159 -10.06 -18.29 -21.07
C ASP A 159 -11.16 -17.71 -21.95
N GLU A 160 -12.37 -18.29 -21.88
CA GLU A 160 -13.57 -17.73 -22.51
C GLU A 160 -13.91 -16.36 -21.93
N ASP A 161 -13.91 -16.22 -20.59
CA ASP A 161 -14.08 -14.93 -19.93
C ASP A 161 -13.06 -13.89 -20.43
N LEU A 162 -11.79 -14.28 -20.61
CA LEU A 162 -10.74 -13.42 -21.15
C LEU A 162 -10.94 -13.05 -22.62
N GLU A 163 -11.68 -13.84 -23.39
CA GLU A 163 -12.06 -13.50 -24.77
C GLU A 163 -13.07 -12.37 -24.82
N TYR A 164 -14.05 -12.42 -23.92
CA TYR A 164 -15.07 -11.39 -23.80
C TYR A 164 -14.59 -10.18 -22.99
N ARG A 165 -13.60 -10.36 -22.10
CA ARG A 165 -13.07 -9.35 -21.18
C ARG A 165 -11.53 -9.40 -21.11
N PRO A 166 -10.82 -8.96 -22.16
CA PRO A 166 -9.35 -9.04 -22.23
C PRO A 166 -8.61 -8.29 -21.12
N MET A 167 -9.30 -7.38 -20.42
CA MET A 167 -8.76 -6.58 -19.33
C MET A 167 -8.74 -7.32 -17.98
N MET A 168 -9.38 -8.48 -17.84
CA MET A 168 -9.37 -9.28 -16.59
C MET A 168 -7.96 -9.76 -16.21
N ASP A 169 -7.09 -10.02 -17.19
CA ASP A 169 -5.66 -10.36 -16.98
C ASP A 169 -4.87 -9.28 -16.23
N TYR A 170 -5.35 -8.03 -16.26
CA TYR A 170 -4.74 -6.90 -15.57
C TYR A 170 -5.41 -6.60 -14.22
N GLY A 171 -6.47 -7.32 -13.84
CA GLY A 171 -7.23 -7.08 -12.61
C GLY A 171 -8.05 -5.79 -12.63
N LEU A 172 -8.49 -5.35 -13.82
CA LEU A 172 -9.07 -4.02 -14.06
C LEU A 172 -10.60 -3.98 -14.22
N GLU A 173 -11.32 -5.10 -14.11
CA GLU A 173 -12.80 -5.11 -14.27
C GLU A 173 -13.56 -5.50 -13.00
N SER A 174 -14.62 -4.73 -12.74
CA SER A 174 -15.66 -4.96 -11.73
C SER A 174 -16.87 -5.65 -12.35
N ASP A 175 -17.48 -6.60 -11.62
CA ASP A 175 -18.60 -7.42 -12.09
C ASP A 175 -19.89 -6.60 -12.31
N HIS A 176 -20.14 -6.22 -13.56
CA HIS A 176 -21.49 -5.94 -14.03
C HIS A 176 -21.78 -6.78 -15.28
N PRO A 177 -22.87 -7.57 -15.31
CA PRO A 177 -23.32 -8.22 -16.53
C PRO A 177 -23.91 -7.15 -17.45
N ARG A 178 -23.18 -6.79 -18.52
CA ARG A 178 -23.76 -6.03 -19.64
C ARG A 178 -24.13 -7.00 -20.76
N VAL A 179 -25.38 -6.90 -21.14
CA VAL A 179 -26.13 -7.68 -22.13
C VAL A 179 -25.50 -7.59 -23.53
N TYR A 180 -25.56 -8.71 -24.25
CA TYR A 180 -25.12 -8.93 -25.63
C TYR A 180 -25.49 -7.84 -26.64
N GLY A 181 -24.58 -7.59 -27.58
CA GLY A 181 -24.81 -7.04 -28.91
C GLY A 181 -23.82 -7.67 -29.91
N ALA A 182 -24.33 -8.26 -30.99
CA ALA A 182 -23.72 -9.23 -31.90
C ALA A 182 -22.62 -8.69 -32.86
N PRO A 183 -21.92 -9.55 -33.64
CA PRO A 183 -20.64 -9.29 -34.28
C PRO A 183 -20.77 -8.69 -35.69
N ALA A 184 -19.74 -7.98 -36.15
CA ALA A 184 -19.56 -7.65 -37.56
C ALA A 184 -18.14 -8.00 -38.01
N VAL A 185 -18.11 -8.78 -39.08
CA VAL A 185 -16.96 -9.40 -39.75
C VAL A 185 -16.50 -8.49 -40.91
N ASP A 186 -15.24 -8.72 -41.32
CA ASP A 186 -14.56 -8.35 -42.57
C ASP A 186 -13.76 -7.03 -42.71
N SER A 187 -12.51 -7.25 -43.16
CA SER A 187 -11.45 -6.33 -43.62
C SER A 187 -11.63 -6.01 -45.13
N PRO A 188 -10.68 -5.45 -45.92
CA PRO A 188 -9.47 -4.63 -45.67
C PRO A 188 -9.24 -3.43 -46.67
N SER A 189 -8.11 -2.71 -46.46
CA SER A 189 -7.29 -1.91 -47.43
C SER A 189 -7.76 -0.46 -47.73
N ARG A 190 -6.95 0.60 -47.75
CA ARG A 190 -5.77 0.87 -48.60
C ARG A 190 -5.08 2.21 -48.20
N SER A 191 -3.75 2.21 -48.22
CA SER A 191 -2.80 3.28 -48.60
C SER A 191 -3.07 4.76 -48.24
N SER A 192 -2.17 5.38 -47.46
CA SER A 192 -1.03 6.15 -48.00
C SER A 192 -0.28 6.87 -46.87
N GLU A 193 1.04 6.68 -46.83
CA GLU A 193 1.97 7.46 -46.01
C GLU A 193 1.97 8.94 -46.42
N ALA A 194 1.86 9.85 -45.45
CA ALA A 194 2.71 11.04 -45.36
C ALA A 194 2.47 11.78 -44.04
N ASP A 195 3.57 12.31 -43.52
CA ASP A 195 3.72 13.38 -42.54
C ASP A 195 3.90 13.00 -41.05
N MET A 196 5.18 12.86 -40.68
CA MET A 196 5.72 12.83 -39.32
C MET A 196 5.79 14.25 -38.73
N GLY A 197 4.65 14.92 -38.61
CA GLY A 197 4.46 15.98 -37.63
C GLY A 197 3.99 15.32 -36.33
N GLY A 198 4.64 15.60 -35.19
CA GLY A 198 4.24 15.04 -33.90
C GLY A 198 2.74 15.25 -33.69
N ARG A 199 1.94 14.19 -33.88
CA ARG A 199 0.49 14.26 -33.76
C ARG A 199 0.18 14.64 -32.33
N VAL A 200 -0.25 15.89 -32.13
CA VAL A 200 -1.04 16.24 -30.97
C VAL A 200 -2.28 15.38 -31.07
N VAL A 201 -2.28 14.26 -30.35
CA VAL A 201 -3.44 13.38 -30.27
C VAL A 201 -4.53 14.19 -29.58
N ASP A 202 -5.59 14.50 -30.31
CA ASP A 202 -6.74 15.17 -29.74
C ASP A 202 -7.52 14.17 -28.87
N TRP A 203 -7.13 14.12 -27.59
CA TRP A 203 -7.77 13.29 -26.57
C TRP A 203 -9.25 13.66 -26.34
N SER A 204 -9.71 14.82 -26.82
CA SER A 204 -11.12 15.21 -26.71
C SER A 204 -12.03 14.42 -27.66
N GLY A 205 -11.46 13.81 -28.70
CA GLY A 205 -12.16 12.98 -29.69
C GLY A 205 -12.22 11.48 -29.36
N LEU A 206 -11.81 11.06 -28.16
CA LEU A 206 -11.90 9.66 -27.74
C LEU A 206 -13.36 9.16 -27.76
N PRO A 207 -13.64 7.97 -28.33
CA PRO A 207 -14.94 7.32 -28.24
C PRO A 207 -15.43 7.19 -26.80
N LYS A 208 -16.74 7.37 -26.60
CA LYS A 208 -17.35 7.35 -25.26
C LYS A 208 -17.12 6.01 -24.55
N GLU A 209 -17.07 4.92 -25.30
CA GLU A 209 -16.82 3.57 -24.80
C GLU A 209 -15.44 3.48 -24.14
N LEU A 210 -14.42 4.08 -24.76
CA LEU A 210 -13.06 4.12 -24.19
C LEU A 210 -13.00 5.05 -22.98
N LEU A 211 -13.70 6.19 -23.00
CA LEU A 211 -13.77 7.09 -21.85
C LEU A 211 -14.46 6.45 -20.65
N GLU A 212 -15.51 5.64 -20.88
CA GLU A 212 -16.15 4.87 -19.81
C GLU A 212 -15.21 3.81 -19.22
N VAL A 213 -14.44 3.12 -20.06
CA VAL A 213 -13.45 2.13 -19.60
C VAL A 213 -12.35 2.80 -18.79
N ILE A 214 -11.81 3.91 -19.29
CA ILE A 214 -10.80 4.71 -18.57
C ILE A 214 -11.39 5.19 -17.24
N GLY A 215 -12.61 5.74 -17.25
CA GLY A 215 -13.28 6.23 -16.04
C GLY A 215 -13.51 5.18 -14.96
N LYS A 216 -13.77 3.92 -15.33
CA LYS A 216 -13.88 2.81 -14.38
C LYS A 216 -12.54 2.37 -13.79
N SER A 217 -11.44 2.60 -14.51
CA SER A 217 -10.08 2.23 -14.08
C SER A 217 -9.38 3.26 -13.21
N ILE A 218 -9.98 4.44 -12.99
CA ILE A 218 -9.40 5.47 -12.14
C ILE A 218 -9.75 5.21 -10.66
N ASP A 219 -8.76 4.75 -9.90
CA ASP A 219 -8.88 4.53 -8.45
C ASP A 219 -8.71 5.82 -7.62
N SER A 220 -8.08 6.84 -8.21
CA SER A 220 -7.76 8.12 -7.56
C SER A 220 -8.89 9.12 -7.77
N GLY A 221 -9.52 9.57 -6.68
CA GLY A 221 -10.55 10.62 -6.73
C GLY A 221 -10.05 11.91 -7.40
N LEU A 222 -8.76 12.24 -7.25
CA LEU A 222 -8.15 13.40 -7.91
C LEU A 222 -8.03 13.23 -9.42
N ASP A 223 -7.66 12.04 -9.89
CA ASP A 223 -7.52 11.79 -11.32
C ASP A 223 -8.88 11.70 -12.01
N ALA A 224 -9.92 11.26 -11.27
CA ALA A 224 -11.30 11.30 -11.74
C ALA A 224 -11.79 12.76 -11.88
N ILE A 225 -11.47 13.62 -10.91
CA ILE A 225 -11.78 15.06 -10.97
C ILE A 225 -11.04 15.72 -12.14
N ARG A 226 -9.75 15.42 -12.33
CA ARG A 226 -8.95 15.94 -13.46
C ARG A 226 -9.52 15.50 -14.80
N SER A 227 -9.86 14.23 -14.94
CA SER A 227 -10.45 13.68 -16.18
C SER A 227 -11.78 14.35 -16.50
N ARG A 228 -12.64 14.56 -15.50
CA ARG A 228 -13.91 15.30 -15.65
C ARG A 228 -13.74 16.80 -15.92
N SER A 229 -12.53 17.33 -15.78
CA SER A 229 -12.18 18.73 -16.01
C SER A 229 -11.61 18.98 -17.42
N VAL A 230 -11.38 17.94 -18.22
CA VAL A 230 -10.83 18.04 -19.58
C VAL A 230 -11.81 18.71 -20.55
N CYS A 231 -13.00 18.12 -20.76
CA CYS A 231 -14.04 18.68 -21.62
C CYS A 231 -15.43 18.13 -21.26
N SER A 232 -16.49 18.60 -21.91
CA SER A 232 -17.87 18.15 -21.67
C SER A 232 -18.07 16.66 -21.95
N SER A 233 -17.43 16.13 -23.00
CA SER A 233 -17.47 14.71 -23.36
C SER A 233 -16.93 13.84 -22.21
N TRP A 234 -15.69 14.11 -21.77
CA TRP A 234 -15.07 13.43 -20.63
C TRP A 234 -15.87 13.61 -19.34
N ARG A 235 -16.37 14.82 -19.06
CA ARG A 235 -17.21 15.06 -17.88
C ARG A 235 -18.48 14.20 -17.87
N SER A 236 -19.04 13.92 -19.04
CA SER A 236 -20.26 13.13 -19.20
C SER A 236 -20.01 11.62 -19.16
N SER A 237 -18.87 11.16 -19.69
CA SER A 237 -18.50 9.74 -19.74
C SER A 237 -17.94 9.20 -18.44
N PHE A 238 -17.31 10.04 -17.64
CA PHE A 238 -16.84 9.67 -16.30
C PHE A 238 -17.97 9.92 -15.32
N PRO A 239 -18.50 8.94 -14.58
CA PRO A 239 -19.49 9.22 -13.54
C PRO A 239 -18.92 10.20 -12.50
N PRO A 240 -19.76 10.98 -11.78
CA PRO A 240 -19.30 11.69 -10.58
C PRO A 240 -18.60 10.67 -9.69
N PHE A 241 -17.40 10.99 -9.18
CA PHE A 241 -16.66 10.06 -8.34
C PHE A 241 -17.52 9.67 -7.13
N GLN A 242 -18.10 8.48 -7.20
CA GLN A 242 -18.72 7.83 -6.06
C GLN A 242 -17.55 7.20 -5.32
N ALA A 243 -17.07 7.89 -4.29
CA ALA A 243 -16.00 7.35 -3.47
C ALA A 243 -16.41 5.94 -3.01
N ARG A 244 -15.66 4.92 -3.47
CA ARG A 244 -15.66 3.58 -2.87
C ARG A 244 -15.16 3.61 -1.42
N SER A 245 -14.68 4.77 -0.96
CA SER A 245 -14.26 5.04 0.41
C SER A 245 -15.43 5.53 1.27
N PRO A 246 -15.49 5.10 2.55
CA PRO A 246 -16.52 5.54 3.46
C PRO A 246 -16.43 7.06 3.63
N ARG A 247 -17.59 7.70 3.73
CA ARG A 247 -17.64 9.13 4.00
C ARG A 247 -17.22 9.39 5.44
N PHE A 248 -16.18 10.20 5.61
CA PHE A 248 -15.65 10.56 6.92
C PHE A 248 -16.32 11.84 7.46
N PRO A 249 -16.60 11.90 8.77
CA PRO A 249 -16.13 10.96 9.80
C PRO A 249 -16.99 9.70 10.03
N LEU A 250 -16.33 8.59 10.39
CA LEU A 250 -16.97 7.33 10.81
C LEU A 250 -17.10 7.25 12.33
N LYS A 251 -18.20 6.69 12.83
CA LYS A 251 -18.45 6.56 14.28
C LYS A 251 -17.81 5.28 14.84
N PHE A 252 -17.09 5.40 15.95
CA PHE A 252 -16.52 4.28 16.69
C PHE A 252 -16.78 4.42 18.20
N PRO A 253 -16.74 3.33 18.97
CA PRO A 253 -16.68 3.41 20.43
C PRO A 253 -15.35 4.00 20.90
N ASP A 254 -15.27 4.42 22.17
CA ASP A 254 -13.99 4.84 22.77
C ASP A 254 -13.06 3.62 22.91
N PRO A 255 -11.84 3.63 22.34
CA PRO A 255 -10.92 2.48 22.40
C PRO A 255 -10.59 2.03 23.84
N ARG A 256 -10.69 2.93 24.81
CA ARG A 256 -10.44 2.62 26.23
C ARG A 256 -11.50 1.68 26.84
N SER A 257 -12.67 1.55 26.21
CA SER A 257 -13.68 0.57 26.64
C SER A 257 -13.21 -0.88 26.49
N ALA A 258 -12.26 -1.14 25.58
CA ALA A 258 -11.68 -2.47 25.37
C ALA A 258 -11.00 -3.04 26.63
N LEU A 259 -10.57 -2.16 27.55
CA LEU A 259 -9.91 -2.52 28.79
C LEU A 259 -10.89 -2.78 29.96
N GLY A 260 -12.21 -2.81 29.69
CA GLY A 260 -13.23 -2.99 30.74
C GLY A 260 -13.41 -1.77 31.66
N SER A 261 -12.82 -0.63 31.31
CA SER A 261 -13.00 0.62 32.04
C SER A 261 -14.33 1.28 31.67
N ALA A 262 -15.12 1.71 32.66
CA ALA A 262 -16.35 2.46 32.41
C ALA A 262 -16.05 3.72 31.58
N PRO A 263 -16.87 4.04 30.55
CA PRO A 263 -16.61 5.18 29.68
C PRO A 263 -16.66 6.49 30.49
N ARG A 264 -15.52 7.19 30.56
CA ARG A 264 -15.42 8.51 31.23
C ARG A 264 -16.22 9.61 30.52
N SER A 265 -16.64 9.38 29.28
CA SER A 265 -17.42 10.34 28.47
C SER A 265 -18.44 9.61 27.61
N ARG A 266 -19.68 10.11 27.56
CA ARG A 266 -20.74 9.68 26.62
C ARG A 266 -20.58 10.31 25.22
N SER A 267 -19.54 11.12 25.01
CA SER A 267 -19.32 11.79 23.73
C SER A 267 -19.02 10.79 22.61
N PRO A 268 -19.68 10.91 21.45
CA PRO A 268 -19.37 10.08 20.30
C PRO A 268 -17.92 10.31 19.84
N VAL A 269 -17.24 9.20 19.52
CA VAL A 269 -15.89 9.18 18.94
C VAL A 269 -16.01 9.00 17.43
N TYR A 270 -15.21 9.77 16.72
CA TYR A 270 -15.22 9.82 15.27
C TYR A 270 -13.82 9.57 14.70
N LEU A 271 -13.73 8.63 13.78
CA LEU A 271 -12.58 8.42 12.93
C LEU A 271 -12.60 9.45 11.80
N CYS A 272 -11.51 10.18 11.67
CA CYS A 272 -11.30 11.21 10.66
C CYS A 272 -10.17 10.78 9.73
N GLU A 273 -10.39 10.91 8.42
CA GLU A 273 -9.33 10.82 7.42
C GLU A 273 -8.79 12.21 7.08
N SER A 274 -7.49 12.26 6.81
CA SER A 274 -6.83 13.40 6.18
C SER A 274 -5.76 12.88 5.23
N THR A 275 -5.51 13.61 4.15
CA THR A 275 -4.55 13.22 3.12
C THR A 275 -3.45 14.26 3.00
N LEU A 276 -2.21 13.80 2.98
CA LEU A 276 -1.04 14.60 2.68
C LEU A 276 -0.79 14.62 1.18
N TYR A 277 -0.75 15.81 0.61
CA TYR A 277 -0.44 16.04 -0.79
C TYR A 277 0.84 16.85 -0.94
N LEU A 278 1.61 16.51 -1.97
CA LEU A 278 2.69 17.33 -2.50
C LEU A 278 2.16 18.10 -3.72
N LEU A 279 2.24 19.43 -3.67
CA LEU A 279 1.90 20.32 -4.78
C LEU A 279 3.17 20.81 -5.46
N GLN A 280 3.38 20.44 -6.72
CA GLN A 280 4.51 20.93 -7.53
C GLN A 280 4.01 21.82 -8.65
N PRO A 281 4.60 22.99 -8.91
CA PRO A 281 4.24 23.81 -10.06
C PRO A 281 4.58 23.09 -11.38
N VAL A 282 3.67 23.12 -12.35
CA VAL A 282 3.86 22.46 -13.66
C VAL A 282 4.85 23.24 -14.54
N ASN A 283 4.88 24.56 -14.42
CA ASN A 283 5.79 25.44 -15.16
C ASN A 283 6.80 26.11 -14.21
N PRO A 284 8.11 26.07 -14.50
CA PRO A 284 9.11 26.81 -13.74
C PRO A 284 8.87 28.31 -13.88
N PHE A 285 8.65 29.00 -12.76
CA PHE A 285 8.56 30.45 -12.75
C PHE A 285 9.94 31.06 -13.01
N PRO A 286 10.08 32.02 -13.95
CA PRO A 286 11.33 32.75 -14.12
C PRO A 286 11.57 33.62 -12.88
N THR A 287 12.52 33.22 -12.03
CA THR A 287 12.95 34.06 -10.90
C THR A 287 13.84 35.17 -11.42
N SER A 288 13.38 36.41 -11.32
CA SER A 288 14.17 37.63 -11.54
C SER A 288 15.15 37.84 -10.38
N SER A 289 16.22 37.06 -10.33
CA SER A 289 17.44 37.42 -9.61
C SER A 289 18.63 36.62 -10.14
N SER A 290 19.56 37.36 -10.72
CA SER A 290 20.82 36.89 -11.29
C SER A 290 21.82 36.54 -10.17
N SER A 291 21.80 35.29 -9.72
CA SER A 291 22.96 34.61 -9.12
C SER A 291 22.62 33.13 -8.86
N SER A 292 23.02 32.26 -9.79
CA SER A 292 23.26 30.81 -9.62
C SER A 292 22.40 30.05 -8.58
N SER A 293 21.24 29.52 -8.97
CA SER A 293 20.81 28.13 -8.66
C SER A 293 19.37 27.87 -9.13
N SER A 294 19.20 26.79 -9.91
CA SER A 294 17.96 26.06 -10.23
C SER A 294 16.62 26.81 -10.19
N SER A 295 15.96 26.99 -11.34
CA SER A 295 14.53 27.29 -11.44
C SER A 295 13.73 26.47 -10.40
N CYS A 296 13.04 27.13 -9.47
CA CYS A 296 12.52 26.46 -8.28
C CYS A 296 11.23 25.65 -8.56
N ASN A 297 11.35 24.46 -9.15
CA ASN A 297 10.25 23.48 -9.26
C ASN A 297 9.96 22.73 -7.95
N LYS A 298 10.28 23.35 -6.81
CA LYS A 298 10.16 22.74 -5.49
C LYS A 298 8.70 22.77 -5.05
N GLY A 299 8.26 21.67 -4.47
CA GLY A 299 6.87 21.44 -4.09
C GLY A 299 6.54 21.89 -2.67
N TRP A 300 5.24 22.03 -2.42
CA TRP A 300 4.64 22.42 -1.15
C TRP A 300 3.86 21.25 -0.55
N LEU A 301 4.08 20.98 0.74
CA LEU A 301 3.33 19.96 1.48
C LEU A 301 2.05 20.58 2.04
N ILE A 302 0.91 19.98 1.71
CA ILE A 302 -0.38 20.35 2.29
C ILE A 302 -1.06 19.14 2.90
N LYS A 303 -1.82 19.37 3.96
CA LYS A 303 -2.67 18.34 4.58
C LYS A 303 -4.13 18.74 4.46
N VAL A 304 -4.94 17.90 3.83
CA VAL A 304 -6.35 18.22 3.57
C VAL A 304 -7.23 17.19 4.27
N GLN A 305 -8.27 17.68 4.93
CA GLN A 305 -9.33 16.85 5.49
C GLN A 305 -10.65 17.20 4.81
N GLU A 306 -11.35 16.20 4.29
CA GLU A 306 -12.70 16.34 3.74
C GLU A 306 -13.75 16.06 4.83
N SER A 307 -14.82 16.85 4.86
CA SER A 307 -16.00 16.59 5.70
C SER A 307 -17.14 15.96 4.91
N ASN A 308 -18.10 15.35 5.62
CA ASN A 308 -19.35 14.82 5.06
C ASN A 308 -20.13 15.78 4.15
N SER A 309 -19.94 17.09 4.28
CA SER A 309 -20.54 18.12 3.42
C SER A 309 -19.76 18.37 2.12
N GLY A 310 -18.73 17.58 1.82
CA GLY A 310 -17.79 17.81 0.72
C GLY A 310 -16.88 19.03 0.94
N LYS A 311 -16.81 19.57 2.17
CA LYS A 311 -16.02 20.77 2.45
C LYS A 311 -14.60 20.36 2.81
N LEU A 312 -13.64 20.85 2.04
CA LEU A 312 -12.22 20.65 2.30
C LEU A 312 -11.73 21.62 3.38
N ARG A 313 -10.95 21.09 4.32
CA ARG A 313 -10.28 21.85 5.36
C ARG A 313 -8.78 21.61 5.26
N LEU A 314 -8.02 22.69 5.06
CA LEU A 314 -6.57 22.67 5.19
C LEU A 314 -6.20 22.52 6.67
N LEU A 315 -5.34 21.56 6.95
CA LEU A 315 -4.76 21.30 8.25
C LEU A 315 -3.27 21.63 8.20
N ASP A 316 -2.72 21.96 9.35
CA ASP A 316 -1.28 21.96 9.52
C ASP A 316 -0.77 20.52 9.37
N PRO A 317 0.20 20.25 8.47
CA PRO A 317 0.87 18.96 8.40
C PRO A 317 1.49 18.55 9.75
N PHE A 318 1.82 19.52 10.61
CA PHE A 318 2.47 19.34 11.92
C PHE A 318 1.71 20.09 13.04
N PRO A 319 0.67 19.48 13.64
CA PRO A 319 -0.31 20.18 14.49
C PRO A 319 0.21 20.78 15.82
N ASN A 320 1.48 20.61 16.18
CA ASN A 320 2.07 21.21 17.38
C ASN A 320 2.61 22.64 17.17
N HIS A 321 2.53 23.19 15.95
CA HIS A 321 2.92 24.57 15.71
C HIS A 321 1.93 25.56 16.35
N LYS A 322 2.45 26.44 17.20
CA LYS A 322 1.70 27.51 17.88
C LYS A 322 1.15 28.58 16.92
N TYR A 323 1.45 28.50 15.63
CA TYR A 323 1.07 29.49 14.65
C TYR A 323 0.12 28.83 13.65
N ARG A 324 -1.13 29.32 13.63
CA ARG A 324 -2.04 29.00 12.54
C ARG A 324 -1.37 29.43 11.24
N LEU A 325 -1.26 28.51 10.28
CA LEU A 325 -1.13 28.92 8.88
C LEU A 325 -2.10 30.07 8.66
N SER A 326 -1.61 31.21 8.16
CA SER A 326 -2.50 32.24 7.63
C SER A 326 -3.44 31.53 6.67
N PRO A 327 -4.77 31.68 6.80
CA PRO A 327 -5.70 30.96 5.96
C PRO A 327 -5.47 31.40 4.52
N VAL A 328 -4.61 30.68 3.81
CA VAL A 328 -4.54 30.74 2.35
C VAL A 328 -5.93 30.27 1.93
N THR A 329 -6.73 31.22 1.45
CA THR A 329 -8.03 30.91 0.88
C THR A 329 -7.79 30.08 -0.36
N LEU A 330 -7.89 28.75 -0.23
CA LEU A 330 -7.85 27.77 -1.32
C LEU A 330 -8.86 28.06 -2.44
N ASN A 331 -9.82 28.97 -2.19
CA ASN A 331 -10.78 29.46 -3.18
C ASN A 331 -10.13 30.08 -4.43
N THR A 332 -8.83 30.37 -4.43
CA THR A 332 -8.10 30.91 -5.59
C THR A 332 -7.06 29.96 -6.19
N LEU A 333 -6.85 28.76 -5.63
CA LEU A 333 -5.85 27.81 -6.15
C LEU A 333 -6.41 26.98 -7.31
N ASN A 334 -5.96 27.29 -8.53
CA ASN A 334 -6.22 26.43 -9.69
C ASN A 334 -5.30 25.20 -9.68
N LEU A 335 -5.84 24.04 -9.30
CA LEU A 335 -5.11 22.76 -9.24
C LEU A 335 -4.57 22.29 -10.60
N LEU A 336 -5.03 22.85 -11.73
CA LEU A 336 -4.46 22.55 -13.05
C LEU A 336 -3.04 23.10 -13.23
N ASN A 337 -2.68 24.14 -12.47
CA ASN A 337 -1.34 24.71 -12.50
C ASN A 337 -0.33 23.86 -11.70
N PHE A 338 -0.81 22.83 -10.99
CA PHE A 338 -0.03 22.05 -10.06
C PHE A 338 -0.12 20.54 -10.33
N ARG A 339 1.04 19.89 -10.35
CA ARG A 339 1.13 18.45 -10.15
C ARG A 339 0.89 18.15 -8.66
N VAL A 340 -0.33 17.73 -8.37
CA VAL A 340 -0.75 17.17 -7.08
C VAL A 340 -0.36 15.69 -7.02
N VAL A 341 0.41 15.31 -6.01
CA VAL A 341 0.79 13.91 -5.71
C VAL A 341 0.29 13.55 -4.31
N GLU A 342 -0.47 12.47 -4.19
CA GLU A 342 -0.85 11.92 -2.88
C GLU A 342 0.36 11.21 -2.25
N LEU A 343 0.79 11.68 -1.08
CA LEU A 343 1.89 11.07 -0.35
C LEU A 343 1.38 10.00 0.61
N ARG A 344 0.37 10.35 1.43
CA ARG A 344 -0.10 9.46 2.49
C ARG A 344 -1.46 9.86 3.05
N LYS A 345 -2.29 8.86 3.36
CA LYS A 345 -3.48 9.02 4.20
C LYS A 345 -3.14 8.86 5.68
N ALA A 346 -3.78 9.67 6.52
CA ALA A 346 -3.62 9.68 7.96
C ALA A 346 -4.99 9.62 8.64
N TYR A 347 -5.09 8.79 9.67
CA TYR A 347 -6.33 8.53 10.40
C TYR A 347 -6.19 8.97 11.85
N VAL A 348 -7.21 9.65 12.37
CA VAL A 348 -7.22 10.14 13.76
C VAL A 348 -8.59 9.92 14.38
N LEU A 349 -8.63 9.39 15.60
CA LEU A 349 -9.84 9.36 16.42
C LEU A 349 -10.00 10.67 17.20
N ARG A 350 -11.17 11.28 17.11
CA ARG A 350 -11.51 12.55 17.75
C ARG A 350 -12.80 12.44 18.56
N LEU A 351 -12.82 13.12 19.70
CA LEU A 351 -14.02 13.30 20.52
C LEU A 351 -14.77 14.55 20.05
N HIS A 352 -16.06 14.40 19.79
CA HIS A 352 -16.96 15.54 19.64
C HIS A 352 -17.42 16.03 21.02
N VAL A 353 -17.02 17.25 21.38
CA VAL A 353 -17.55 17.93 22.57
C VAL A 353 -18.59 18.96 22.13
N ALA A 354 -19.82 18.82 22.59
CA ALA A 354 -20.83 19.85 22.44
C ALA A 354 -20.41 21.06 23.29
N THR A 355 -20.07 22.18 22.65
CA THR A 355 -19.95 23.46 23.34
C THR A 355 -21.33 24.09 23.43
N PRO A 356 -21.83 24.45 24.63
CA PRO A 356 -23.05 25.25 24.73
C PRO A 356 -22.83 26.61 24.04
N PRO A 357 -23.85 27.17 23.39
CA PRO A 357 -23.73 28.48 22.75
C PRO A 357 -23.35 29.54 23.79
N ARG A 358 -22.40 30.41 23.43
CA ARG A 358 -22.13 31.63 24.18
C ARG A 358 -23.10 32.70 23.64
N SER A 359 -23.94 33.20 24.54
CA SER A 359 -25.00 34.23 24.39
C SER A 359 -26.25 33.89 23.57
N GLU A 360 -27.40 34.34 24.09
CA GLU A 360 -28.78 34.09 23.65
C GLU A 360 -29.28 35.03 22.54
N THR A 361 -28.40 35.71 21.81
CA THR A 361 -28.81 36.74 20.84
C THR A 361 -28.21 36.45 19.47
N GLU A 362 -28.80 35.47 18.78
CA GLU A 362 -29.13 35.48 17.35
C GLU A 362 -29.66 34.10 16.95
N GLY A 363 -30.93 34.05 16.56
CA GLY A 363 -31.65 32.84 16.25
C GLY A 363 -31.11 32.13 15.00
N SER A 364 -30.48 30.98 15.20
CA SER A 364 -30.54 29.83 14.29
C SER A 364 -30.22 28.55 15.05
N TYR A 365 -31.20 27.64 15.11
CA TYR A 365 -31.11 26.37 15.81
C TYR A 365 -30.13 25.43 15.11
N ALA A 366 -28.84 25.48 15.48
CA ALA A 366 -27.91 24.38 15.29
C ALA A 366 -26.77 24.47 16.32
N PRO A 367 -26.54 23.45 17.16
CA PRO A 367 -25.35 23.39 18.01
C PRO A 367 -24.09 23.53 17.14
N SER A 368 -23.29 24.57 17.33
CA SER A 368 -22.02 24.71 16.61
C SER A 368 -21.01 23.71 17.19
N TYR A 369 -20.92 22.52 16.59
CA TYR A 369 -19.96 21.47 16.95
C TYR A 369 -18.53 21.89 16.55
N ARG A 370 -17.87 22.73 17.35
CA ARG A 370 -16.57 23.34 16.98
C ARG A 370 -15.33 22.75 17.66
N CYS A 371 -15.46 21.79 18.58
CA CYS A 371 -14.33 21.25 19.33
C CYS A 371 -14.10 19.74 19.08
N ASN A 372 -13.14 19.47 18.17
CA ASN A 372 -12.62 18.15 17.83
C ASN A 372 -11.33 17.86 18.62
N ARG A 373 -11.46 17.43 19.88
CA ARG A 373 -10.29 17.14 20.75
C ARG A 373 -9.72 15.74 20.42
N SER A 374 -8.39 15.64 20.34
CA SER A 374 -7.71 14.33 20.27
C SER A 374 -8.00 13.53 21.54
N ILE A 375 -8.13 12.21 21.40
CA ILE A 375 -8.37 11.32 22.54
C ILE A 375 -7.07 11.12 23.29
N HIS A 376 -7.04 11.53 24.57
CA HIS A 376 -5.89 11.29 25.43
C HIS A 376 -5.58 9.79 25.52
N GLY A 377 -4.34 9.44 25.19
CA GLY A 377 -3.85 8.06 25.22
C GLY A 377 -4.03 7.28 23.93
N VAL A 378 -4.59 7.84 22.86
CA VAL A 378 -4.51 7.22 21.52
C VAL A 378 -3.22 7.68 20.84
N SER A 379 -2.39 6.72 20.43
CA SER A 379 -1.07 6.97 19.85
C SER A 379 -1.07 6.89 18.32
N LYS A 380 -1.77 5.91 17.75
CA LYS A 380 -1.77 5.65 16.30
C LYS A 380 -3.08 5.02 15.86
N VAL A 381 -3.54 5.35 14.65
CA VAL A 381 -4.68 4.71 14.00
C VAL A 381 -4.33 4.42 12.55
N VAL A 382 -4.67 3.23 12.08
CA VAL A 382 -4.56 2.85 10.66
C VAL A 382 -5.86 2.20 10.21
N MET A 383 -6.18 2.41 8.94
CA MET A 383 -7.36 1.85 8.31
C MET A 383 -6.97 1.30 6.94
N PHE A 384 -7.48 0.13 6.60
CA PHE A 384 -7.29 -0.48 5.29
C PHE A 384 -8.49 -1.38 4.95
N PRO A 385 -8.87 -1.51 3.66
CA PRO A 385 -9.88 -2.47 3.24
C PRO A 385 -9.46 -3.91 3.61
N ILE A 386 -10.39 -4.72 4.11
CA ILE A 386 -10.14 -6.14 4.45
C ILE A 386 -10.01 -6.99 3.18
N SER A 387 -10.73 -6.61 2.12
CA SER A 387 -10.71 -7.24 0.81
C SER A 387 -10.91 -6.16 -0.26
N ALA A 388 -10.02 -6.11 -1.26
CA ALA A 388 -10.15 -5.19 -2.39
C ALA A 388 -11.23 -5.63 -3.42
N TRP A 389 -11.91 -6.76 -3.18
CA TRP A 389 -12.68 -7.51 -4.18
C TRP A 389 -14.10 -7.90 -3.76
N THR A 390 -14.61 -7.44 -2.62
CA THR A 390 -16.01 -7.67 -2.22
C THR A 390 -16.74 -6.34 -2.10
N ASP A 391 -17.98 -6.28 -2.62
CA ASP A 391 -18.93 -5.15 -2.45
C ASP A 391 -19.30 -4.84 -0.98
N ALA A 392 -18.69 -5.53 -0.03
CA ALA A 392 -18.82 -5.24 1.38
C ALA A 392 -17.80 -4.14 1.75
N ASP A 393 -18.31 -2.98 2.14
CA ASP A 393 -17.60 -1.84 2.76
C ASP A 393 -16.93 -2.24 4.11
N GLU A 394 -16.15 -3.33 4.12
CA GLU A 394 -15.52 -3.88 5.30
C GLU A 394 -14.09 -3.34 5.44
N TYR A 395 -13.99 -2.28 6.23
CA TYR A 395 -12.73 -1.66 6.60
C TYR A 395 -12.24 -2.18 7.94
N ALA A 396 -10.98 -2.62 7.98
CA ALA A 396 -10.28 -2.91 9.21
C ALA A 396 -9.68 -1.64 9.77
N VAL A 397 -10.00 -1.33 11.02
CA VAL A 397 -9.39 -0.23 11.77
C VAL A 397 -8.59 -0.82 12.93
N PHE A 398 -7.32 -0.46 13.00
CA PHE A 398 -6.47 -0.77 14.14
C PHE A 398 -6.06 0.51 14.86
N VAL A 399 -6.04 0.44 16.19
CA VAL A 399 -5.68 1.55 17.06
C VAL A 399 -4.65 1.10 18.09
N ILE A 400 -3.59 1.88 18.24
CA ILE A 400 -2.67 1.79 19.37
C ILE A 400 -3.08 2.86 20.37
N PHE A 401 -3.34 2.44 21.60
CA PHE A 401 -3.80 3.32 22.68
C PHE A 401 -3.27 2.87 24.04
N ASN A 402 -3.50 3.68 25.07
CA ASN A 402 -3.14 3.41 26.45
C ASN A 402 -1.70 2.89 26.60
N GLU A 403 -0.75 3.66 26.07
CA GLU A 403 0.70 3.39 26.15
C GLU A 403 1.16 2.11 25.44
N GLY A 404 0.38 1.57 24.49
CA GLY A 404 0.84 0.52 23.58
C GLY A 404 -0.10 -0.67 23.42
N LYS A 405 -1.35 -0.59 23.89
CA LYS A 405 -2.36 -1.62 23.64
C LYS A 405 -2.90 -1.50 22.23
N LEU A 406 -2.96 -2.64 21.53
CA LEU A 406 -3.48 -2.73 20.19
C LEU A 406 -4.93 -3.24 20.22
N ALA A 407 -5.81 -2.56 19.51
CA ALA A 407 -7.18 -3.01 19.32
C ALA A 407 -7.59 -2.93 17.85
N PHE A 408 -8.55 -3.77 17.51
CA PHE A 408 -9.17 -3.92 16.21
C PHE A 408 -10.66 -3.59 16.30
N GLY A 409 -11.19 -2.95 15.25
CA GLY A 409 -12.61 -2.73 15.06
C GLY A 409 -12.96 -2.60 13.59
N LYS A 410 -14.16 -3.04 13.23
CA LYS A 410 -14.79 -2.79 11.93
C LYS A 410 -15.76 -1.62 12.03
N CYS A 411 -16.07 -1.02 10.88
CA CYS A 411 -17.15 -0.04 10.82
C CYS A 411 -18.48 -0.70 11.25
N GLY A 412 -19.15 -0.11 12.25
CA GLY A 412 -20.39 -0.66 12.82
C GLY A 412 -20.20 -1.47 14.10
N ASP A 413 -18.96 -1.82 14.49
CA ASP A 413 -18.72 -2.54 15.73
C ASP A 413 -19.07 -1.70 16.97
N GLU A 414 -19.77 -2.30 17.93
CA GLU A 414 -20.12 -1.65 19.20
C GLU A 414 -18.98 -1.68 20.23
N LYS A 415 -17.96 -2.53 20.02
CA LYS A 415 -16.82 -2.69 20.91
C LYS A 415 -15.53 -2.94 20.14
N TRP A 416 -14.44 -2.51 20.73
CA TRP A 416 -13.09 -2.83 20.25
C TRP A 416 -12.65 -4.20 20.73
N THR A 417 -11.95 -4.95 19.87
CA THR A 417 -11.36 -6.25 20.19
C THR A 417 -9.87 -6.06 20.44
N LEU A 418 -9.37 -6.46 21.61
CA LEU A 418 -7.92 -6.42 21.89
C LEU A 418 -7.18 -7.44 21.04
N VAL A 419 -6.02 -7.04 20.52
CA VAL A 419 -5.18 -7.85 19.63
C VAL A 419 -3.82 -8.08 20.28
N GLY A 420 -3.32 -9.31 20.19
CA GLY A 420 -2.07 -9.72 20.83
C GLY A 420 -2.20 -10.00 22.33
N ASP A 421 -1.07 -10.25 22.99
CA ASP A 421 -1.03 -10.46 24.43
C ASP A 421 -1.23 -9.13 25.18
N ARG A 422 -2.01 -9.17 26.27
CA ARG A 422 -2.23 -8.05 27.17
C ARG A 422 -0.93 -7.57 27.83
N SER A 423 0.09 -8.42 27.94
CA SER A 423 1.40 -8.05 28.47
C SER A 423 2.23 -7.21 27.49
N CYS A 424 1.99 -7.37 26.18
CA CYS A 424 2.74 -6.69 25.14
C CYS A 424 2.33 -5.22 24.97
N GLU A 425 3.28 -4.43 24.47
CA GLU A 425 3.14 -3.01 24.25
C GLU A 425 3.75 -2.64 22.90
N TYR A 426 2.94 -2.02 22.06
CA TYR A 426 3.26 -1.69 20.67
C TYR A 426 3.51 -0.20 20.49
N ASP A 427 4.51 0.13 19.68
CA ASP A 427 4.94 1.51 19.47
C ASP A 427 4.33 2.14 18.22
N ASP A 428 4.22 1.38 17.12
CA ASP A 428 3.70 1.88 15.87
C ASP A 428 3.04 0.77 15.04
N ILE A 429 2.17 1.18 14.11
CA ILE A 429 1.50 0.31 13.16
C ILE A 429 1.42 1.00 11.79
N ILE A 430 1.65 0.22 10.73
CA ILE A 430 1.64 0.66 9.34
C ILE A 430 0.89 -0.34 8.46
N VAL A 431 0.36 0.14 7.35
CA VAL A 431 0.01 -0.70 6.21
C VAL A 431 1.19 -0.71 5.25
N TYR A 432 1.79 -1.87 5.02
CA TYR A 432 2.92 -2.06 4.11
C TYR A 432 2.59 -3.19 3.14
N LYS A 433 2.79 -2.97 1.83
CA LYS A 433 2.47 -3.95 0.76
C LYS A 433 1.07 -4.59 0.90
N GLY A 434 0.08 -3.82 1.38
CA GLY A 434 -1.31 -4.24 1.56
C GLY A 434 -1.61 -5.08 2.80
N GLN A 435 -0.68 -5.17 3.76
CA GLN A 435 -0.89 -5.87 5.03
C GLN A 435 -0.56 -4.97 6.23
N PHE A 436 -1.13 -5.28 7.39
CA PHE A 436 -0.86 -4.55 8.62
C PHE A 436 0.40 -5.09 9.31
N TYR A 437 1.32 -4.19 9.63
CA TYR A 437 2.54 -4.49 10.37
C TYR A 437 2.59 -3.64 11.63
N VAL A 438 2.88 -4.27 12.76
CA VAL A 438 3.01 -3.63 14.07
C VAL A 438 4.39 -3.92 14.64
N VAL A 439 4.97 -2.94 15.35
CA VAL A 439 6.25 -3.09 16.04
C VAL A 439 6.05 -2.96 17.55
N ASP A 440 6.63 -3.88 18.31
CA ASP A 440 6.65 -3.80 19.77
C ASP A 440 7.76 -2.88 20.29
N ARG A 441 7.77 -2.60 21.60
CA ARG A 441 8.83 -1.76 22.22
C ARG A 441 10.23 -2.37 22.08
N TRP A 442 10.34 -3.69 22.01
CA TRP A 442 11.61 -4.41 21.87
C TRP A 442 12.13 -4.40 20.43
N GLY A 443 11.33 -3.93 19.47
CA GLY A 443 11.71 -3.86 18.07
C GLY A 443 11.40 -5.11 17.25
N THR A 444 10.55 -6.00 17.75
CA THR A 444 10.03 -7.12 16.96
C THR A 444 8.89 -6.61 16.09
N VAL A 445 8.97 -6.86 14.78
CA VAL A 445 7.89 -6.54 13.85
C VAL A 445 7.03 -7.78 13.63
N PHE A 446 5.72 -7.61 13.68
CA PHE A 446 4.71 -8.63 13.42
C PHE A 446 3.84 -8.18 12.27
N TRP A 447 3.38 -9.11 11.44
CA TRP A 447 2.23 -8.86 10.58
C TRP A 447 0.96 -9.41 11.24
N ILE A 448 -0.18 -8.79 10.94
CA ILE A 448 -1.48 -9.16 11.54
C ILE A 448 -2.29 -9.99 10.56
N GLU A 449 -2.65 -11.21 10.96
CA GLU A 449 -3.60 -12.03 10.22
C GLU A 449 -5.03 -11.54 10.51
N CYS A 450 -5.60 -10.69 9.64
CA CYS A 450 -6.88 -10.02 9.89
C CYS A 450 -8.07 -10.96 10.16
N SER A 451 -8.06 -12.19 9.64
CA SER A 451 -9.13 -13.17 9.85
C SER A 451 -9.13 -13.75 11.28
N SER A 452 -7.95 -13.88 11.89
CA SER A 452 -7.78 -14.49 13.21
C SER A 452 -7.33 -13.51 14.29
N LEU A 453 -6.92 -12.30 13.89
CA LEU A 453 -6.26 -11.28 14.71
C LEU A 453 -5.00 -11.80 15.41
N LYS A 454 -4.35 -12.81 14.85
CA LYS A 454 -3.06 -13.31 15.35
C LYS A 454 -1.92 -12.45 14.87
N LEU A 455 -0.97 -12.20 15.77
CA LEU A 455 0.30 -11.55 15.46
C LEU A 455 1.32 -12.60 15.12
N VAL A 456 1.83 -12.54 13.89
CA VAL A 456 2.84 -13.49 13.40
C VAL A 456 4.17 -12.74 13.30
N PRO A 457 5.23 -13.20 13.99
CA PRO A 457 6.54 -12.58 13.90
C PRO A 457 6.98 -12.50 12.44
N PHE A 458 7.30 -11.29 11.99
CA PHE A 458 7.73 -11.02 10.62
C PHE A 458 9.25 -10.94 10.51
N SER A 459 9.90 -10.40 11.54
CA SER A 459 11.34 -10.20 11.58
C SER A 459 11.90 -10.61 12.95
N PRO A 460 13.22 -10.91 13.05
CA PRO A 460 13.89 -10.93 14.35
C PRO A 460 13.78 -9.55 15.05
N PRO A 461 13.95 -9.51 16.37
CA PRO A 461 14.03 -8.24 17.11
C PRO A 461 15.19 -7.39 16.60
N LEU A 462 14.98 -6.08 16.58
CA LEU A 462 16.03 -5.11 16.30
C LEU A 462 17.14 -5.20 17.37
N CYS A 463 18.39 -4.98 16.99
CA CYS A 463 19.49 -4.80 17.94
C CYS A 463 19.48 -3.40 18.61
N GLY A 464 18.46 -2.59 18.37
CA GLY A 464 18.31 -1.22 18.87
C GLY A 464 17.65 -1.17 20.25
N LEU A 465 18.22 -0.38 21.16
CA LEU A 465 17.74 -0.19 22.53
C LEU A 465 16.97 1.13 22.72
N GLY A 466 16.57 1.79 21.63
CA GLY A 466 15.84 3.05 21.75
C GLY A 466 14.46 2.87 22.36
N ASN A 467 13.94 3.95 22.91
CA ASN A 467 12.75 3.93 23.74
C ASN A 467 11.45 3.87 22.94
N GLN A 468 11.48 4.25 21.66
CA GLN A 468 10.31 4.31 20.78
C GLN A 468 10.66 3.87 19.35
N LYS A 469 9.89 2.95 18.79
CA LYS A 469 10.01 2.52 17.39
C LYS A 469 8.98 3.22 16.49
N HIS A 470 9.38 3.57 15.27
CA HIS A 470 8.47 4.07 14.24
C HIS A 470 8.62 3.26 12.96
N LEU A 471 7.50 2.83 12.39
CA LEU A 471 7.46 2.08 11.13
C LEU A 471 7.27 3.03 9.96
N MET A 472 8.08 2.84 8.93
CA MET A 472 8.04 3.68 7.73
C MET A 472 8.28 2.86 6.47
N GLU A 473 7.58 3.21 5.40
CA GLU A 473 7.87 2.71 4.06
C GLU A 473 8.59 3.81 3.29
N SER A 474 9.65 3.43 2.57
CA SER A 474 10.37 4.32 1.66
C SER A 474 10.91 3.53 0.48
N CYS A 475 10.61 3.99 -0.74
CA CYS A 475 11.06 3.36 -1.98
C CYS A 475 10.75 1.84 -2.06
N GLY A 476 9.60 1.42 -1.54
CA GLY A 476 9.14 0.04 -1.54
C GLY A 476 9.77 -0.87 -0.49
N ALA A 477 10.62 -0.34 0.39
CA ALA A 477 11.26 -1.06 1.49
C ALA A 477 10.72 -0.61 2.86
N LEU A 478 10.76 -1.52 3.83
CA LEU A 478 10.34 -1.28 5.22
C LEU A 478 11.52 -0.83 6.08
N TYR A 479 11.28 0.21 6.87
CA TYR A 479 12.24 0.80 7.79
C TYR A 479 11.66 0.83 9.20
N VAL A 480 12.54 0.65 10.19
CA VAL A 480 12.27 0.99 11.58
C VAL A 480 13.20 2.12 12.00
N VAL A 481 12.60 3.23 12.44
CA VAL A 481 13.32 4.33 13.08
C VAL A 481 13.25 4.13 14.58
N ASP A 482 14.40 3.86 15.19
CA ASP A 482 14.58 3.64 16.63
C ASP A 482 14.99 4.95 17.30
N ARG A 483 14.08 5.53 18.09
CA ARG A 483 14.20 6.83 18.73
C ARG A 483 14.69 6.67 20.18
N TYR A 484 15.78 7.36 20.51
CA TYR A 484 16.36 7.38 21.85
C TYR A 484 15.93 8.65 22.58
N ILE A 485 15.48 8.49 23.82
CA ILE A 485 14.91 9.54 24.65
C ILE A 485 15.69 9.57 25.97
N ASP A 486 16.00 10.76 26.46
CA ASP A 486 16.82 10.97 27.67
C ASP A 486 16.25 10.39 28.98
N ARG A 487 14.94 10.08 29.00
CA ARG A 487 14.24 9.51 30.17
C ARG A 487 13.35 8.34 29.77
N GLU A 488 13.23 7.39 30.69
CA GLU A 488 12.29 6.27 30.60
C GLU A 488 10.84 6.80 30.47
N ARG A 489 10.04 6.18 29.60
CA ARG A 489 8.61 6.49 29.39
C ARG A 489 7.78 6.10 30.62
N ARG A 490 7.98 6.76 31.76
CA ARG A 490 7.19 6.50 32.97
C ARG A 490 5.81 7.12 32.84
N ARG A 491 4.80 6.39 33.36
CA ARG A 491 3.43 6.85 33.58
C ARG A 491 3.47 8.27 34.11
N VAL A 492 2.89 9.21 33.37
CA VAL A 492 2.84 10.61 33.79
C VAL A 492 2.00 10.67 35.07
N GLU A 493 2.66 10.64 36.23
CA GLU A 493 2.07 11.09 37.47
C GLU A 493 1.80 12.60 37.33
N ASN A 494 0.58 13.01 37.70
CA ASN A 494 0.01 14.34 37.46
C ASN A 494 0.76 15.52 38.13
N ASN A 495 1.95 15.31 38.70
CA ASN A 495 2.66 16.28 39.53
C ASN A 495 3.96 16.84 38.91
N ILE A 496 4.31 16.50 37.66
CA ILE A 496 5.53 17.05 37.04
C ILE A 496 5.28 18.49 36.56
N ARG A 497 5.95 19.44 37.23
CA ARG A 497 6.01 20.86 36.84
C ARG A 497 6.45 20.99 35.37
N ARG A 498 5.90 22.00 34.68
CA ARG A 498 5.95 22.29 33.23
C ARG A 498 7.31 22.25 32.48
N ARG A 499 8.45 21.83 33.06
CA ARG A 499 9.80 21.97 32.47
C ARG A 499 10.51 20.67 32.04
N ASP A 500 10.00 19.49 32.36
CA ASP A 500 10.74 18.23 32.18
C ASP A 500 9.96 17.21 31.32
N PHE A 501 9.71 17.52 30.04
CA PHE A 501 9.27 16.48 29.10
C PHE A 501 10.48 15.70 28.58
N PRO A 502 10.38 14.37 28.40
CA PRO A 502 11.46 13.59 27.81
C PRO A 502 11.83 14.17 26.45
N LYS A 503 13.13 14.33 26.20
CA LYS A 503 13.67 14.88 24.95
C LYS A 503 14.33 13.79 24.14
N THR A 504 14.20 13.93 22.83
CA THR A 504 14.93 13.05 21.90
C THR A 504 16.40 13.38 21.92
N VAL A 505 17.24 12.36 22.02
CA VAL A 505 18.70 12.52 22.07
C VAL A 505 19.41 11.89 20.87
N ASP A 506 18.82 10.88 20.25
CA ASP A 506 19.44 10.19 19.11
C ASP A 506 18.39 9.39 18.31
N PHE A 507 18.77 9.03 17.08
CA PHE A 507 18.02 8.10 16.24
C PHE A 507 18.94 7.08 15.59
N LYS A 508 18.46 5.85 15.48
CA LYS A 508 19.04 4.83 14.62
C LYS A 508 18.00 4.37 13.61
N VAL A 509 18.41 4.22 12.35
CA VAL A 509 17.52 3.76 11.29
C VAL A 509 17.93 2.39 10.83
N TYR A 510 16.97 1.47 10.84
CA TYR A 510 17.16 0.11 10.38
C TYR A 510 16.34 -0.13 9.13
N LYS A 511 16.97 -0.65 8.09
CA LYS A 511 16.30 -1.11 6.87
C LYS A 511 16.15 -2.62 6.95
N LEU A 512 14.99 -3.13 6.56
CA LEU A 512 14.81 -4.57 6.44
C LEU A 512 15.54 -5.09 5.20
N ASP A 513 16.47 -6.02 5.41
CA ASP A 513 16.96 -6.90 4.36
C ASP A 513 15.93 -8.01 4.15
N GLU A 514 15.10 -7.87 3.12
CA GLU A 514 14.07 -8.87 2.79
C GLU A 514 14.67 -10.21 2.34
N GLU A 515 15.94 -10.25 1.91
CA GLU A 515 16.62 -11.47 1.45
C GLU A 515 17.20 -12.28 2.61
N GLY A 516 17.88 -11.60 3.53
CA GLY A 516 18.48 -12.20 4.72
C GLY A 516 17.56 -12.25 5.94
N GLY A 517 16.41 -11.57 5.91
CA GLY A 517 15.48 -11.47 7.03
C GLY A 517 16.07 -10.74 8.24
N LYS A 518 17.04 -9.85 8.01
CA LYS A 518 17.80 -9.14 9.05
C LYS A 518 17.59 -7.63 8.95
N TRP A 519 17.96 -6.93 10.03
CA TRP A 519 17.90 -5.49 10.10
C TRP A 519 19.28 -4.88 9.89
N ASP A 520 19.41 -4.09 8.82
CA ASP A 520 20.63 -3.38 8.51
C ASP A 520 20.58 -1.97 9.10
N LEU A 521 21.52 -1.67 10.00
CA LEU A 521 21.69 -0.33 10.52
C LEU A 521 22.24 0.58 9.43
N LEU A 522 21.48 1.61 9.08
CA LEU A 522 21.88 2.59 8.09
C LEU A 522 22.60 3.77 8.74
N LYS A 523 23.73 4.14 8.11
CA LYS A 523 24.46 5.38 8.42
C LYS A 523 24.00 6.56 7.56
N SER A 524 23.31 6.28 6.45
CA SER A 524 22.83 7.33 5.56
C SER A 524 21.52 6.95 4.86
N LEU A 525 20.64 7.94 4.69
CA LEU A 525 19.41 7.88 3.89
C LEU A 525 19.61 8.46 2.48
N GLY A 526 20.81 8.95 2.14
CA GLY A 526 21.07 9.62 0.88
C GLY A 526 20.26 10.91 0.72
N ASP A 527 19.54 11.07 -0.39
CA ASP A 527 18.71 12.23 -0.65
C ASP A 527 17.39 12.23 0.14
N ARG A 528 17.07 11.14 0.83
CA ARG A 528 15.78 10.98 1.51
C ARG A 528 15.78 11.71 2.85
N ALA A 529 14.63 12.29 3.16
CA ALA A 529 14.29 12.79 4.48
C ALA A 529 13.13 11.99 5.05
N PHE A 530 13.24 11.59 6.31
CA PHE A 530 12.17 10.92 7.03
C PHE A 530 11.42 11.92 7.89
N VAL A 531 10.10 11.84 7.91
CA VAL A 531 9.24 12.74 8.68
C VAL A 531 8.42 11.90 9.65
N LEU A 532 8.60 12.16 10.95
CA LEU A 532 7.86 11.54 12.05
C LEU A 532 6.76 12.50 12.51
N GLY A 533 5.62 12.44 11.81
CA GLY A 533 4.43 13.22 12.15
C GLY A 533 3.62 12.58 13.27
N THR A 534 2.71 13.35 13.85
CA THR A 534 1.90 12.94 15.01
C THR A 534 0.91 11.82 14.69
N ASP A 535 0.40 11.76 13.46
CA ASP A 535 -0.59 10.77 13.02
C ASP A 535 -0.09 9.90 11.86
N CYS A 536 0.87 10.39 11.08
CA CYS A 536 1.51 9.64 10.00
C CYS A 536 3.01 9.91 9.96
N CYS A 537 3.78 8.87 9.64
CA CYS A 537 5.21 8.97 9.34
C CYS A 537 5.34 8.86 7.81
N PHE A 538 6.27 9.54 7.14
CA PHE A 538 6.46 9.38 5.70
C PHE A 538 7.87 9.76 5.26
N SER A 539 8.26 9.34 4.06
CA SER A 539 9.57 9.64 3.48
C SER A 539 9.41 10.46 2.21
N VAL A 540 10.28 11.44 2.02
CA VAL A 540 10.30 12.33 0.86
C VAL A 540 11.72 12.46 0.29
N SER A 541 11.85 12.86 -0.97
CA SER A 541 13.14 13.31 -1.48
C SER A 541 13.37 14.75 -1.05
N ALA A 542 14.52 15.06 -0.45
CA ALA A 542 14.84 16.41 -0.03
C ALA A 542 14.92 17.40 -1.20
N GLN A 543 15.21 16.89 -2.41
CA GLN A 543 15.30 17.71 -3.63
C GLN A 543 13.94 18.28 -4.04
N GLU A 544 12.84 17.64 -3.62
CA GLU A 544 11.49 18.08 -3.90
C GLU A 544 11.07 19.31 -3.07
N PHE A 545 11.83 19.71 -2.05
CA PHE A 545 11.41 20.75 -1.10
C PHE A 545 12.45 21.86 -0.95
N VAL A 546 11.97 23.08 -0.65
CA VAL A 546 12.84 24.21 -0.29
C VAL A 546 13.31 24.03 1.15
N GLY A 547 14.62 24.14 1.39
CA GLY A 547 15.19 24.04 2.74
C GLY A 547 15.20 22.63 3.36
N CYS A 548 14.62 21.62 2.70
CA CYS A 548 14.70 20.24 3.15
C CYS A 548 16.11 19.68 2.88
N LYS A 549 16.66 18.99 3.87
CA LYS A 549 17.97 18.34 3.78
C LYS A 549 17.78 16.84 3.70
N GLY A 550 18.51 16.20 2.77
CA GLY A 550 18.61 14.75 2.72
C GLY A 550 19.36 14.24 3.94
N ASN A 551 19.30 12.93 4.17
CA ASN A 551 19.98 12.28 5.28
C ASN A 551 19.53 12.78 6.68
N CYS A 552 18.28 13.22 6.78
CA CYS A 552 17.73 13.82 8.00
C CYS A 552 16.41 13.17 8.43
N ILE A 553 16.13 13.23 9.72
CA ILE A 553 14.84 12.88 10.33
C ILE A 553 14.22 14.14 10.92
N TYR A 554 13.06 14.53 10.41
CA TYR A 554 12.23 15.62 10.91
C TYR A 554 11.23 15.05 11.88
N PHE A 555 11.19 15.55 13.11
CA PHE A 555 10.33 15.01 14.16
C PHE A 555 9.79 16.08 15.08
N VAL A 556 8.76 15.71 15.83
CA VAL A 556 8.07 16.61 16.75
C VAL A 556 8.18 16.06 18.17
N ASP A 557 8.76 16.86 19.06
CA ASP A 557 8.65 16.70 20.50
C ASP A 557 7.43 17.48 21.03
N PRO A 558 6.97 17.28 22.29
CA PRO A 558 5.66 17.75 22.75
C PRO A 558 5.32 19.23 22.51
N ARG A 559 6.31 20.09 22.24
CA ARG A 559 6.14 21.52 21.98
C ARG A 559 7.07 22.12 20.91
N GLU A 560 7.97 21.33 20.34
CA GLU A 560 9.06 21.80 19.50
C GLU A 560 9.25 20.82 18.33
N SER A 561 9.58 21.37 17.15
CA SER A 561 9.93 20.57 15.97
C SER A 561 11.43 20.63 15.80
N HIS A 562 12.03 19.50 15.46
CA HIS A 562 13.47 19.37 15.35
C HIS A 562 13.83 18.59 14.09
N VAL A 563 15.08 18.74 13.68
CA VAL A 563 15.71 17.91 12.66
C VAL A 563 16.93 17.22 13.26
N PHE A 564 17.01 15.92 13.05
CA PHE A 564 18.18 15.11 13.35
C PHE A 564 18.93 14.80 12.07
N SER A 565 20.24 15.04 12.07
CA SER A 565 21.14 14.71 10.96
C SER A 565 21.79 13.35 11.21
N LEU A 566 21.63 12.40 10.28
CA LEU A 566 22.33 11.11 10.39
C LEU A 566 23.82 11.21 10.08
N GLU A 567 24.28 12.33 9.49
CA GLU A 567 25.68 12.52 9.11
C GLU A 567 26.59 12.73 10.33
N ASP A 568 26.15 13.59 11.25
CA ASP A 568 26.92 14.02 12.42
C ASP A 568 26.21 13.74 13.76
N GLY A 569 24.98 13.22 13.73
CA GLY A 569 24.16 12.94 14.91
C GLY A 569 23.62 14.18 15.60
N SER A 570 23.68 15.36 14.95
CA SER A 570 23.23 16.61 15.54
C SER A 570 21.70 16.75 15.52
N ILE A 571 21.15 17.37 16.57
CA ILE A 571 19.75 17.78 16.64
C ILE A 571 19.69 19.31 16.60
N ALA A 572 18.92 19.85 15.66
CA ALA A 572 18.69 21.28 15.52
C ALA A 572 17.20 21.63 15.61
N ASP A 573 16.91 22.78 16.21
CA ASP A 573 15.54 23.29 16.36
C ASP A 573 15.04 23.90 15.03
N LEU A 574 13.85 23.49 14.62
CA LEU A 574 13.17 24.08 13.47
C LEU A 574 12.31 25.25 13.95
N VAL A 575 12.87 26.46 13.84
CA VAL A 575 12.13 27.70 14.10
C VAL A 575 11.02 27.85 13.05
N SER A 576 9.84 28.31 13.46
CA SER A 576 8.60 28.35 12.65
C SER A 576 8.72 28.99 11.27
N MET A 577 9.65 29.92 11.04
CA MET A 577 9.87 30.59 9.73
C MET A 577 10.87 29.86 8.83
N ASN A 578 11.44 28.72 9.25
CA ASN A 578 12.41 27.95 8.49
C ASN A 578 11.99 26.47 8.34
N HIS A 579 10.73 26.14 8.64
CA HIS A 579 10.26 24.77 8.54
C HIS A 579 9.97 24.43 7.06
N PRO A 580 10.72 23.50 6.44
CA PRO A 580 10.72 23.30 4.98
C PRO A 580 9.36 22.81 4.44
N PHE A 581 8.48 22.35 5.32
CA PHE A 581 7.17 21.81 4.98
C PHE A 581 5.99 22.73 5.35
N CYS A 582 6.23 23.87 6.02
CA CYS A 582 5.13 24.71 6.52
C CYS A 582 4.96 26.03 5.75
N GLU A 583 6.03 26.59 5.19
CA GLU A 583 5.92 27.85 4.46
C GLU A 583 5.32 27.64 3.07
N ALA A 584 4.32 28.47 2.74
CA ALA A 584 3.79 28.54 1.39
C ALA A 584 4.89 29.11 0.46
N PRO A 585 5.19 28.45 -0.67
CA PRO A 585 6.21 28.96 -1.56
C PRO A 585 5.89 30.35 -2.12
N THR A 586 6.92 31.11 -2.44
CA THR A 586 6.80 32.47 -2.98
C THR A 586 6.04 32.54 -4.31
N TRP A 587 6.01 31.45 -5.09
CA TRP A 587 5.20 31.40 -6.31
C TRP A 587 3.69 31.36 -6.05
N LEU A 588 3.26 31.08 -4.82
CA LEU A 588 1.84 31.01 -4.47
C LEU A 588 1.21 32.41 -4.37
N SER A 589 2.03 33.45 -4.12
CA SER A 589 1.59 34.85 -4.16
C SER A 589 1.55 35.42 -5.59
N SER A 590 2.37 34.91 -6.52
CA SER A 590 2.37 35.34 -7.92
C SER A 590 1.24 34.77 -8.78
N VAL A 591 0.51 33.75 -8.30
CA VAL A 591 -0.63 33.13 -9.02
C VAL A 591 -1.96 33.85 -8.75
N ASN A 592 -2.00 34.81 -7.81
CA ASN A 592 -3.19 35.61 -7.48
C ASN A 592 -3.23 36.99 -8.17
N LEU A 593 -2.43 37.21 -9.23
CA LEU A 593 -2.46 38.41 -10.07
C LEU A 593 -2.95 38.11 -11.47
#